data_AF-A0A0F3L264-F1
#
_entry.id   AF-A0A0F3L264-F1
#
_cell.length_a   1.000
_cell.length_b   1.000
_cell.length_c   1.000
_cell.angle_alpha   90.00
_cell.angle_beta   90.00
_cell.angle_gamma   90.00
#
_symmetry.space_group_name_H-M   'P 1'
#
loop_
_entity.id
_entity.type
_entity.pdbx_description
1 polymer ?
#
loop_
_entity_poly.entity_id
_entity_poly.type
_entity_poly.pdbx_seq_one_letter_code
_entity_poly.pdbx_strand_id
1 'polypeptide(L)'
;MTQRRSYAVGTGLFIVLGFAALAYLATQTTSVANQHGGSTYDVETRFANVGQLKVRAPVKVAGVRVGSVSAIDLVPGKEEAKVTLAIDDNRKDIPDDSVATIYTSGLLGDQYVGLQYGHSKNPLKAGGALAFTRPAQQLEEMLGKFFGGGSAPDRLGGTFHVTGNFTNIGGLQPGAAVKMAGVPIGSVESVVVKPGSVEATVTLAIDKNYSQIPNDSSAAVFTSGLIGSQYVAIQPGGSPEFLGDGDELVLTQSALQLEDLIGKFLVNGSPSDNKNGNAQGSSGQGGAQPDNAGKK
;
A
#
# COMPACT_ATOMS: atom_id res chain seq x y z
N MET A 1 41.61 -41.79 42.18
CA MET A 1 40.65 -41.21 41.21
C MET A 1 41.30 -40.03 40.51
N THR A 2 41.95 -40.21 39.35
CA THR A 2 42.65 -39.10 38.67
C THR A 2 42.66 -39.25 37.15
N GLN A 3 41.48 -39.40 36.54
CA GLN A 3 41.27 -39.23 35.10
C GLN A 3 40.07 -38.32 34.95
N ARG A 4 40.29 -37.05 34.56
CA ARG A 4 39.23 -36.09 34.10
C ARG A 4 39.77 -34.72 33.66
N ARG A 5 41.01 -34.33 34.01
CA ARG A 5 41.54 -32.99 33.66
C ARG A 5 42.10 -32.85 32.25
N SER A 6 42.65 -33.92 31.65
CA SER A 6 43.27 -33.86 30.31
C SER A 6 42.25 -33.60 29.19
N TYR A 7 41.06 -34.21 29.28
CA TYR A 7 40.00 -34.01 28.28
C TYR A 7 39.45 -32.58 28.29
N ALA A 8 39.32 -31.96 29.47
CA ALA A 8 38.83 -30.59 29.59
C ALA A 8 39.76 -29.55 28.93
N VAL A 9 41.07 -29.77 29.01
CA VAL A 9 42.06 -28.90 28.35
C VAL A 9 42.03 -29.08 26.82
N GLY A 10 41.90 -30.33 26.34
CA GLY A 10 41.77 -30.63 24.92
C GLY A 10 40.50 -30.05 24.29
N THR A 11 39.35 -30.15 24.98
CA THR A 11 38.10 -29.55 24.51
C THR A 11 38.14 -28.03 24.51
N GLY A 12 38.77 -27.41 25.52
CA GLY A 12 38.94 -25.96 25.57
C GLY A 12 39.76 -25.43 24.40
N LEU A 13 40.89 -26.07 24.09
CA LEU A 13 41.73 -25.69 22.95
C LEU A 13 40.98 -25.85 21.61
N PHE A 14 40.23 -26.93 21.43
CA PHE A 14 39.44 -27.15 20.23
C PHE A 14 38.38 -26.07 20.01
N ILE A 15 37.68 -25.67 21.09
CA ILE A 15 36.68 -24.59 21.03
C ILE A 15 37.33 -23.25 20.65
N VAL A 16 38.48 -22.92 21.25
CA VAL A 16 39.20 -21.68 20.94
C VAL A 16 39.66 -21.65 19.49
N LEU A 17 40.20 -22.76 18.97
CA LEU A 17 40.58 -22.88 17.56
C LEU A 17 39.36 -22.77 16.63
N GLY A 18 38.22 -23.35 17.02
CA GLY A 18 36.96 -23.20 16.30
C GLY A 18 36.50 -21.75 16.21
N PHE A 19 36.51 -21.02 17.33
CA PHE A 19 36.18 -19.59 17.34
C PHE A 19 37.18 -18.75 16.54
N ALA A 20 38.47 -19.05 16.62
CA ALA A 20 39.50 -18.37 15.82
C ALA A 20 39.28 -18.61 14.31
N ALA A 21 38.93 -19.83 13.91
CA ALA A 21 38.61 -20.16 12.53
C ALA A 21 37.35 -19.43 12.05
N LEU A 22 36.29 -19.36 12.88
CA LEU A 22 35.07 -18.61 12.56
C LEU A 22 35.33 -17.11 12.43
N ALA A 23 36.12 -16.53 13.34
CA ALA A 23 36.53 -15.12 13.26
C ALA A 23 37.33 -14.84 11.98
N TYR A 24 38.24 -15.75 11.60
CA TYR A 24 38.98 -15.66 10.35
C TYR A 24 38.06 -15.72 9.12
N LEU A 25 37.13 -16.69 9.08
CA LEU A 25 36.13 -16.81 8.01
C LEU A 25 35.24 -15.57 7.90
N ALA A 26 34.85 -14.95 9.01
CA ALA A 26 34.06 -13.72 9.02
C ALA A 26 34.80 -12.55 8.35
N THR A 27 36.14 -12.49 8.45
CA THR A 27 36.94 -11.48 7.73
C THR A 27 37.10 -11.79 6.24
N GLN A 28 37.11 -13.06 5.84
CA GLN A 28 37.22 -13.44 4.42
C GLN A 28 35.92 -13.22 3.62
N THR A 29 34.75 -13.45 4.20
CA THR A 29 33.48 -13.31 3.45
C THR A 29 33.18 -11.88 3.02
N THR A 30 33.82 -10.89 3.65
CA THR A 30 33.55 -9.47 3.38
C THR A 30 34.34 -8.92 2.18
N SER A 31 35.35 -9.63 1.65
CA SER A 31 36.32 -8.99 0.73
C SER A 31 36.68 -9.72 -0.57
N VAL A 32 36.32 -10.99 -0.77
CA VAL A 32 36.93 -11.78 -1.88
C VAL A 32 36.06 -11.93 -3.14
N ALA A 33 34.77 -11.61 -3.11
CA ALA A 33 33.89 -11.87 -4.27
C ALA A 33 33.91 -10.82 -5.39
N ASN A 34 34.58 -9.66 -5.22
CA ASN A 34 34.39 -8.51 -6.13
C ASN A 34 35.67 -7.74 -6.52
N GLN A 35 36.87 -8.23 -6.22
CA GLN A 35 38.11 -7.63 -6.74
C GLN A 35 38.33 -8.02 -8.21
N HIS A 36 37.58 -7.41 -9.13
CA HIS A 36 38.01 -7.32 -10.53
C HIS A 36 39.03 -6.17 -10.60
N GLY A 37 40.32 -6.51 -10.47
CA GLY A 37 41.45 -5.58 -10.53
C GLY A 37 41.82 -5.16 -11.95
N GLY A 38 40.85 -4.73 -12.75
CA GLY A 38 41.09 -4.03 -14.01
C GLY A 38 41.26 -2.54 -13.78
N SER A 39 41.91 -1.84 -14.71
CA SER A 39 41.84 -0.38 -14.73
C SER A 39 40.41 0.05 -15.09
N THR A 40 39.91 1.06 -14.39
CA THR A 40 38.56 1.60 -14.56
C THR A 40 38.63 3.10 -14.80
N TYR A 41 37.61 3.65 -15.47
CA TYR A 41 37.41 5.09 -15.56
C TYR A 41 36.12 5.49 -14.84
N ASP A 42 36.15 6.69 -14.23
CA ASP A 42 35.01 7.21 -13.51
C ASP A 42 33.99 7.86 -14.44
N VAL A 43 32.72 7.70 -14.13
CA VAL A 43 31.57 8.34 -14.78
C VAL A 43 30.69 8.94 -13.71
N GLU A 44 30.34 10.21 -13.84
CA GLU A 44 29.44 10.87 -12.90
C GLU A 44 27.98 10.74 -13.34
N THR A 45 27.09 10.49 -12.39
CA THR A 45 25.64 10.47 -12.58
C THR A 45 24.96 11.20 -11.44
N ARG A 46 23.75 11.71 -11.66
CA ARG A 46 22.98 12.44 -10.65
C ARG A 46 21.58 11.86 -10.55
N PHE A 47 21.14 11.49 -9.35
CA PHE A 47 19.81 10.91 -9.14
C PHE A 47 19.07 11.71 -8.07
N ALA A 48 17.79 12.00 -8.31
CA ALA A 48 16.92 12.58 -7.28
C ALA A 48 16.71 11.63 -6.10
N ASN A 49 16.74 10.31 -6.35
CA ASN A 49 16.62 9.29 -5.33
C ASN A 49 17.47 8.06 -5.69
N VAL A 50 18.36 7.68 -4.78
CA VAL A 50 19.24 6.50 -4.93
C VAL A 50 18.75 5.25 -4.21
N GLY A 51 17.64 5.35 -3.48
CA GLY A 51 17.04 4.24 -2.74
C GLY A 51 18.01 3.57 -1.77
N GLN A 52 18.20 2.26 -1.96
CA GLN A 52 19.10 1.38 -1.21
C GLN A 52 20.40 1.07 -1.97
N LEU A 53 20.75 1.89 -2.97
CA LEU A 53 21.99 1.74 -3.72
C LEU A 53 23.18 1.93 -2.78
N LYS A 54 24.11 0.99 -2.85
CA LYS A 54 25.32 0.96 -2.02
C LYS A 54 26.57 1.04 -2.88
N VAL A 55 27.66 1.54 -2.29
CA VAL A 55 29.00 1.43 -2.88
C VAL A 55 29.28 -0.05 -3.18
N ARG A 56 29.94 -0.32 -4.31
CA ARG A 56 30.17 -1.66 -4.92
C ARG A 56 28.95 -2.31 -5.55
N ALA A 57 27.78 -1.65 -5.57
CA ALA A 57 26.66 -2.13 -6.38
C ALA A 57 27.09 -2.27 -7.85
N PRO A 58 26.65 -3.32 -8.56
CA PRO A 58 27.12 -3.57 -9.90
C PRO A 58 26.58 -2.53 -10.87
N VAL A 59 27.39 -2.16 -11.87
CA VAL A 59 26.93 -1.41 -13.05
C VAL A 59 26.79 -2.41 -14.19
N LYS A 60 25.65 -2.41 -14.88
CA LYS A 60 25.33 -3.40 -15.92
C LYS A 60 24.88 -2.75 -17.22
N VAL A 61 25.28 -3.34 -18.34
CA VAL A 61 24.72 -3.07 -19.67
C VAL A 61 24.07 -4.36 -20.16
N ALA A 62 22.80 -4.29 -20.58
CA ALA A 62 22.05 -5.46 -21.05
C ALA A 62 22.13 -6.68 -20.10
N GLY A 63 22.15 -6.44 -18.79
CA GLY A 63 22.26 -7.48 -17.75
C GLY A 63 23.69 -7.97 -17.45
N VAL A 64 24.68 -7.61 -18.25
CA VAL A 64 26.09 -7.97 -18.06
C VAL A 64 26.80 -6.90 -17.24
N ARG A 65 27.57 -7.31 -16.22
CA ARG A 65 28.35 -6.37 -15.39
C ARG A 65 29.48 -5.74 -16.22
N VAL A 66 29.62 -4.42 -16.12
CA VAL A 66 30.63 -3.60 -16.80
C VAL A 66 31.38 -2.66 -15.85
N GLY A 67 31.11 -2.75 -14.55
CA GLY A 67 31.69 -1.87 -13.56
C GLY A 67 30.99 -1.97 -12.21
N SER A 68 31.23 -0.97 -11.36
CA SER A 68 30.64 -0.87 -10.02
C SER A 68 30.47 0.58 -9.57
N VAL A 69 29.58 0.82 -8.61
CA VAL A 69 29.43 2.12 -7.95
C VAL A 69 30.64 2.37 -7.05
N SER A 70 31.39 3.44 -7.29
CA SER A 70 32.58 3.80 -6.52
C SER A 70 32.27 4.75 -5.36
N ALA A 71 31.35 5.70 -5.56
CA ALA A 71 30.96 6.68 -4.54
C ALA A 71 29.49 7.11 -4.69
N ILE A 72 28.89 7.51 -3.56
CA ILE A 72 27.55 8.08 -3.48
C ILE A 72 27.63 9.27 -2.51
N ASP A 73 27.44 10.47 -3.02
CA ASP A 73 27.56 11.72 -2.26
C ASP A 73 26.29 12.56 -2.45
N LEU A 74 25.74 13.11 -1.36
CA LEU A 74 24.66 14.09 -1.47
C LEU A 74 25.25 15.42 -1.97
N VAL A 75 24.63 16.04 -2.97
CA VAL A 75 25.10 17.33 -3.50
C VAL A 75 24.58 18.45 -2.59
N PRO A 76 25.47 19.21 -1.90
CA PRO A 76 25.00 20.27 -1.00
C PRO A 76 24.17 21.33 -1.74
N GLY A 77 23.02 21.68 -1.16
CA GLY A 77 22.12 22.67 -1.75
C GLY A 77 21.30 22.19 -2.95
N LYS A 78 21.34 20.88 -3.26
CA LYS A 78 20.46 20.25 -4.26
C LYS A 78 19.82 18.99 -3.68
N GLU A 79 18.60 18.69 -4.09
CA GLU A 79 17.89 17.44 -3.73
C GLU A 79 18.31 16.28 -4.64
N GLU A 80 19.62 16.14 -4.86
CA GLU A 80 20.21 15.13 -5.75
C GLU A 80 21.43 14.47 -5.10
N ALA A 81 21.56 13.17 -5.32
CA ALA A 81 22.77 12.42 -5.02
C ALA A 81 23.64 12.30 -6.28
N LYS A 82 24.92 12.64 -6.14
CA LYS A 82 25.96 12.33 -7.12
C LYS A 82 26.41 10.90 -6.90
N VAL A 83 26.32 10.07 -7.94
CA VAL A 83 26.79 8.69 -7.93
C VAL A 83 27.94 8.57 -8.93
N THR A 84 29.11 8.18 -8.45
CA THR A 84 30.29 7.91 -9.28
C THR A 84 30.31 6.44 -9.63
N LEU A 85 30.41 6.13 -10.93
CA LEU A 85 30.49 4.78 -11.47
C LEU A 85 31.92 4.52 -11.93
N ALA A 86 32.55 3.47 -11.45
CA ALA A 86 33.79 2.96 -11.99
C ALA A 86 33.47 1.93 -13.08
N ILE A 87 33.72 2.28 -14.34
CA ILE A 87 33.47 1.44 -15.52
C ILE A 87 34.79 0.81 -15.98
N ASP A 88 34.76 -0.46 -16.36
CA ASP A 88 35.93 -1.19 -16.84
C ASP A 88 36.52 -0.53 -18.11
N ASP A 89 37.84 -0.35 -18.17
CA ASP A 89 38.53 0.32 -19.30
C ASP A 89 38.36 -0.40 -20.66
N ASN A 90 37.94 -1.66 -20.65
CA ASN A 90 37.60 -2.42 -21.85
C ASN A 90 36.19 -2.10 -22.39
N ARG A 91 35.48 -1.13 -21.79
CA ARG A 91 34.13 -0.67 -22.17
C ARG A 91 34.10 0.83 -22.51
N LYS A 92 34.94 1.25 -23.46
CA LYS A 92 34.99 2.64 -23.96
C LYS A 92 33.95 2.94 -25.05
N ASP A 93 33.07 1.99 -25.34
CA ASP A 93 32.03 2.04 -26.36
C ASP A 93 30.71 2.65 -25.86
N ILE A 94 30.58 2.93 -24.55
CA ILE A 94 29.36 3.49 -23.96
C ILE A 94 29.12 4.89 -24.55
N PRO A 95 27.98 5.14 -25.23
CA PRO A 95 27.64 6.46 -25.75
C PRO A 95 27.46 7.51 -24.65
N ASP A 96 27.81 8.76 -24.92
CA ASP A 96 27.65 9.89 -23.98
C ASP A 96 26.19 10.25 -23.67
N ASP A 97 25.25 9.88 -24.54
CA ASP A 97 23.80 10.02 -24.37
C ASP A 97 23.13 8.81 -23.70
N SER A 98 23.93 7.90 -23.14
CA SER A 98 23.40 6.76 -22.39
C SER A 98 22.60 7.19 -21.16
N VAL A 99 21.60 6.39 -20.80
CA VAL A 99 20.75 6.62 -19.63
C VAL A 99 21.14 5.68 -18.50
N ALA A 100 21.46 6.23 -17.33
CA ALA A 100 21.67 5.43 -16.12
C ALA A 100 20.37 5.27 -15.34
N THR A 101 19.97 4.04 -15.04
CA THR A 101 18.74 3.73 -14.29
C THR A 101 19.08 2.88 -13.08
N ILE A 102 18.55 3.22 -11.90
CA ILE A 102 18.68 2.36 -10.72
C ILE A 102 17.57 1.30 -10.75
N TYR A 103 17.98 0.04 -10.75
CA TYR A 103 17.09 -1.12 -10.77
C TYR A 103 17.22 -1.91 -9.47
N THR A 104 16.13 -2.60 -9.11
CA THR A 104 16.10 -3.57 -8.02
C THR A 104 16.33 -4.98 -8.57
N SER A 105 17.26 -5.73 -7.98
CA SER A 105 17.58 -7.12 -8.25
C SER A 105 16.98 -8.05 -7.19
N GLY A 106 16.38 -9.14 -7.65
CA GLY A 106 15.87 -10.20 -6.78
C GLY A 106 14.71 -9.77 -5.88
N LEU A 107 14.31 -10.67 -4.98
CA LEU A 107 13.21 -10.44 -4.03
C LEU A 107 13.63 -9.65 -2.78
N LEU A 108 14.93 -9.56 -2.52
CA LEU A 108 15.50 -8.94 -1.33
C LEU A 108 15.77 -7.43 -1.47
N GLY A 109 15.55 -6.86 -2.66
CA GLY A 109 15.64 -5.42 -2.83
C GLY A 109 17.04 -4.86 -3.12
N ASP A 110 18.04 -5.71 -3.41
CA ASP A 110 19.40 -5.24 -3.74
C ASP A 110 19.38 -4.37 -4.99
N GLN A 111 20.00 -3.18 -4.97
CA GLN A 111 19.97 -2.27 -6.12
C GLN A 111 21.25 -2.32 -6.95
N TYR A 112 21.09 -2.02 -8.26
CA TYR A 112 22.18 -1.91 -9.21
C TYR A 112 21.92 -0.79 -10.22
N VAL A 113 22.96 -0.30 -10.88
CA VAL A 113 22.83 0.70 -11.95
C VAL A 113 22.84 -0.01 -13.30
N GLY A 114 21.77 0.14 -14.07
CA GLY A 114 21.72 -0.28 -15.46
C GLY A 114 22.02 0.89 -16.39
N LEU A 115 22.86 0.68 -17.39
CA LEU A 115 23.14 1.62 -18.46
C LEU A 115 22.41 1.17 -19.73
N GLN A 116 21.58 2.06 -20.27
CA GLN A 116 20.93 1.89 -21.56
C GLN A 116 21.64 2.79 -22.58
N TYR A 117 22.19 2.19 -23.62
CA TYR A 117 22.89 2.94 -24.67
C TYR A 117 21.90 3.84 -25.42
N GLY A 118 22.33 5.08 -25.66
CA GLY A 118 21.64 5.98 -26.56
C GLY A 118 22.05 5.77 -28.01
N HIS A 119 21.87 6.80 -28.83
CA HIS A 119 22.12 6.77 -30.27
C HIS A 119 23.33 7.61 -30.68
N SER A 120 23.99 8.27 -29.71
CA SER A 120 25.20 9.03 -29.96
C SER A 120 26.33 8.12 -30.45
N LYS A 121 27.12 8.65 -31.38
CA LYS A 121 28.37 8.02 -31.83
C LYS A 121 29.56 8.42 -30.99
N ASN A 122 29.38 9.37 -30.07
CA ASN A 122 30.45 9.87 -29.22
C ASN A 122 30.55 9.00 -27.97
N PRO A 123 31.72 8.40 -27.69
CA PRO A 123 31.92 7.65 -26.48
C PRO A 123 32.01 8.57 -25.27
N LEU A 124 31.49 8.10 -24.14
CA LEU A 124 31.60 8.74 -22.85
C LEU A 124 33.06 8.79 -22.41
N LYS A 125 33.54 9.99 -22.08
CA LYS A 125 34.92 10.21 -21.64
C LYS A 125 35.10 9.86 -20.17
N ALA A 126 36.32 9.53 -19.79
CA ALA A 126 36.72 9.40 -18.39
C ALA A 126 36.45 10.71 -17.63
N GLY A 127 35.79 10.61 -16.47
CA GLY A 127 35.28 11.74 -15.69
C GLY A 127 34.04 12.42 -16.29
N GLY A 128 33.50 11.90 -17.39
CA GLY A 128 32.31 12.43 -18.04
C GLY A 128 31.06 12.20 -17.20
N ALA A 129 30.09 13.10 -17.33
CA ALA A 129 28.78 12.97 -16.68
C ALA A 129 27.74 12.47 -17.68
N LEU A 130 26.90 11.50 -17.29
CA LEU A 130 25.71 11.16 -18.05
C LEU A 130 24.62 12.19 -17.79
N ALA A 131 24.07 12.74 -18.87
CA ALA A 131 23.04 13.77 -18.79
C ALA A 131 21.69 13.23 -18.31
N PHE A 132 21.41 11.95 -18.56
CA PHE A 132 20.10 11.35 -18.32
C PHE A 132 20.18 10.24 -17.28
N THR A 133 19.35 10.37 -16.25
CA THR A 133 19.23 9.36 -15.20
C THR A 133 17.76 9.06 -14.89
N ARG A 134 17.52 7.85 -14.38
CA ARG A 134 16.22 7.45 -13.82
C ARG A 134 16.43 6.98 -12.38
N PRO A 135 15.80 7.63 -11.40
CA PRO A 135 15.96 7.30 -9.99
C PRO A 135 15.41 5.91 -9.69
N ALA A 136 15.79 5.39 -8.52
CA ALA A 136 15.19 4.16 -8.01
C ALA A 136 13.67 4.37 -7.85
N GLN A 137 12.88 3.46 -8.42
CA GLN A 137 11.44 3.40 -8.13
C GLN A 137 11.30 2.72 -6.76
N GLN A 138 10.64 3.36 -5.79
CA GLN A 138 10.29 2.68 -4.55
C GLN A 138 9.30 1.56 -4.89
N LEU A 139 9.57 0.35 -4.41
CA LEU A 139 8.65 -0.77 -4.58
C LEU A 139 7.31 -0.40 -3.96
N GLU A 140 7.31 0.29 -2.83
CA GLU A 140 6.13 0.83 -2.15
C GLU A 140 5.30 1.76 -3.06
N GLU A 141 5.95 2.57 -3.90
CA GLU A 141 5.26 3.43 -4.85
C GLU A 141 4.67 2.63 -6.01
N MET A 142 5.39 1.61 -6.48
CA MET A 142 4.88 0.69 -7.51
C MET A 142 3.74 -0.19 -6.98
N LEU A 143 3.86 -0.69 -5.76
CA LEU A 143 2.82 -1.42 -5.05
C LEU A 143 1.65 -0.50 -4.72
N GLY A 144 1.90 0.78 -4.40
CA GLY A 144 0.86 1.79 -4.30
C GLY A 144 0.11 1.97 -5.62
N LYS A 145 0.82 2.02 -6.76
CA LYS A 145 0.22 2.09 -8.10
C LYS A 145 -0.50 0.79 -8.52
N PHE A 146 -0.04 -0.37 -8.03
CA PHE A 146 -0.50 -1.68 -8.48
C PHE A 146 -1.55 -2.33 -7.56
N PHE A 147 -1.35 -2.24 -6.25
CA PHE A 147 -2.24 -2.72 -5.19
C PHE A 147 -3.13 -1.60 -4.61
N GLY A 148 -2.80 -0.34 -4.84
CA GLY A 148 -3.74 0.77 -4.65
C GLY A 148 -4.82 0.71 -5.71
N GLY A 149 -5.80 -0.18 -5.50
CA GLY A 149 -7.14 0.10 -5.97
C GLY A 149 -7.51 1.50 -5.51
N GLY A 150 -7.86 2.37 -6.46
CA GLY A 150 -8.54 3.64 -6.22
C GLY A 150 -7.69 4.91 -6.15
N SER A 151 -6.54 4.95 -5.49
CA SER A 151 -5.78 6.22 -5.37
C SER A 151 -4.80 6.37 -6.53
N ALA A 152 -5.32 6.55 -7.75
CA ALA A 152 -4.49 6.98 -8.86
C ALA A 152 -3.88 8.36 -8.50
N PRO A 153 -2.55 8.52 -8.48
CA PRO A 153 -1.97 9.85 -8.41
C PRO A 153 -2.37 10.57 -9.69
N ASP A 154 -3.30 11.52 -9.55
CA ASP A 154 -3.61 12.59 -10.48
C ASP A 154 -3.63 12.15 -11.95
N ARG A 155 -4.69 11.44 -12.36
CA ARG A 155 -4.97 11.30 -13.80
C ARG A 155 -5.16 12.72 -14.35
N LEU A 156 -4.52 13.02 -15.47
CA LEU A 156 -4.38 14.32 -16.17
C LEU A 156 -5.66 15.18 -16.38
N GLY A 157 -6.82 14.79 -15.84
CA GLY A 157 -8.07 15.57 -15.76
C GLY A 157 -8.42 16.10 -14.35
N GLY A 158 -7.65 15.75 -13.32
CA GLY A 158 -7.89 16.14 -11.92
C GLY A 158 -9.12 15.48 -11.27
N THR A 159 -9.20 15.55 -9.94
CA THR A 159 -10.34 15.08 -9.16
C THR A 159 -11.07 16.24 -8.48
N PHE A 160 -12.34 16.05 -8.16
CA PHE A 160 -13.06 16.86 -7.19
C PHE A 160 -13.46 15.99 -5.99
N HIS A 161 -13.51 16.59 -4.82
CA HIS A 161 -13.70 15.92 -3.56
C HIS A 161 -15.09 16.20 -3.04
N VAL A 162 -15.79 15.16 -2.60
CA VAL A 162 -17.08 15.31 -1.93
C VAL A 162 -17.06 14.52 -0.64
N THR A 163 -17.78 15.00 0.36
CA THR A 163 -17.85 14.35 1.67
C THR A 163 -19.19 13.68 1.89
N GLY A 164 -19.24 12.61 2.68
CA GLY A 164 -20.48 11.99 3.13
C GLY A 164 -20.33 11.43 4.53
N ASN A 165 -21.35 11.60 5.37
CA ASN A 165 -21.34 11.15 6.75
C ASN A 165 -22.10 9.83 6.89
N PHE A 166 -21.48 8.83 7.52
CA PHE A 166 -22.04 7.48 7.68
C PHE A 166 -21.95 7.04 9.13
N THR A 167 -23.02 6.45 9.66
CA THR A 167 -23.02 5.88 11.02
C THR A 167 -22.25 4.57 11.10
N ASN A 168 -22.20 3.81 10.00
CA ASN A 168 -21.41 2.60 9.88
C ASN A 168 -20.84 2.47 8.47
N ILE A 169 -19.51 2.41 8.37
CA ILE A 169 -18.77 2.21 7.12
C ILE A 169 -18.17 0.80 7.02
N GLY A 170 -18.51 -0.10 7.94
CA GLY A 170 -17.92 -1.42 8.12
C GLY A 170 -16.41 -1.44 7.93
N GLY A 171 -15.95 -2.16 6.90
CA GLY A 171 -14.53 -2.30 6.52
C GLY A 171 -14.09 -1.40 5.36
N LEU A 172 -14.78 -0.28 5.11
CA LEU A 172 -14.35 0.69 4.10
C LEU A 172 -12.99 1.31 4.47
N GLN A 173 -12.07 1.34 3.52
CA GLN A 173 -10.71 1.85 3.71
C GLN A 173 -10.37 2.90 2.64
N PRO A 174 -9.43 3.82 2.90
CA PRO A 174 -8.82 4.64 1.85
C PRO A 174 -8.37 3.77 0.65
N GLY A 175 -8.65 4.24 -0.56
CA GLY A 175 -8.48 3.50 -1.81
C GLY A 175 -9.71 2.68 -2.24
N ALA A 176 -10.69 2.43 -1.38
CA ALA A 176 -11.91 1.74 -1.78
C ALA A 176 -12.57 2.44 -2.99
N ALA A 177 -13.08 1.67 -3.94
CA ALA A 177 -13.63 2.24 -5.17
C ALA A 177 -14.88 3.08 -4.89
N VAL A 178 -15.03 4.20 -5.60
CA VAL A 178 -16.29 4.92 -5.74
C VAL A 178 -16.87 4.56 -7.09
N LYS A 179 -18.09 4.02 -7.11
CA LYS A 179 -18.72 3.49 -8.32
C LYS A 179 -20.03 4.20 -8.61
N MET A 180 -20.35 4.35 -9.88
CA MET A 180 -21.67 4.76 -10.37
C MET A 180 -22.14 3.74 -11.39
N ALA A 181 -23.37 3.25 -11.25
CA ALA A 181 -23.91 2.19 -12.11
C ALA A 181 -22.97 0.96 -12.26
N GLY A 182 -22.22 0.63 -11.19
CA GLY A 182 -21.25 -0.47 -11.17
C GLY A 182 -19.88 -0.14 -11.77
N VAL A 183 -19.70 1.02 -12.40
CA VAL A 183 -18.44 1.46 -13.02
C VAL A 183 -17.64 2.31 -12.02
N PRO A 184 -16.34 2.04 -11.80
CA PRO A 184 -15.49 2.90 -10.98
C PRO A 184 -15.33 4.29 -11.60
N ILE A 185 -15.65 5.32 -10.82
CA ILE A 185 -15.53 6.74 -11.20
C ILE A 185 -14.58 7.55 -10.29
N GLY A 186 -14.06 6.91 -9.24
CA GLY A 186 -13.23 7.55 -8.24
C GLY A 186 -12.82 6.58 -7.13
N SER A 187 -12.40 7.14 -6.00
CA SER A 187 -11.99 6.38 -4.82
C SER A 187 -12.24 7.12 -3.51
N VAL A 188 -12.27 6.37 -2.43
CA VAL A 188 -12.28 6.90 -1.07
C VAL A 188 -10.89 7.45 -0.78
N GLU A 189 -10.80 8.75 -0.53
CA GLU A 189 -9.54 9.40 -0.17
C GLU A 189 -9.24 9.21 1.32
N SER A 190 -10.22 9.46 2.19
CA SER A 190 -10.03 9.34 3.63
C SER A 190 -11.32 8.98 4.37
N VAL A 191 -11.15 8.44 5.57
CA VAL A 191 -12.21 8.11 6.51
C VAL A 191 -11.79 8.66 7.87
N VAL A 192 -12.59 9.56 8.44
CA VAL A 192 -12.26 10.23 9.71
C VAL A 192 -13.49 10.23 10.62
N VAL A 193 -13.29 9.88 11.88
CA VAL A 193 -14.28 10.10 12.95
C VAL A 193 -13.78 11.25 13.81
N LYS A 194 -14.52 12.36 13.83
CA LYS A 194 -14.17 13.52 14.67
C LYS A 194 -14.45 13.21 16.14
N PRO A 195 -13.63 13.68 17.10
CA PRO A 195 -13.93 13.53 18.52
C PRO A 195 -15.31 14.10 18.87
N GLY A 196 -16.17 13.29 19.49
CA GLY A 196 -17.55 13.66 19.82
C GLY A 196 -18.58 13.44 18.71
N SER A 197 -18.17 12.99 17.51
CA SER A 197 -19.08 12.52 16.47
C SER A 197 -19.39 11.03 16.64
N VAL A 198 -20.64 10.65 16.33
CA VAL A 198 -21.07 9.25 16.19
C VAL A 198 -21.04 8.78 14.73
N GLU A 199 -20.70 9.67 13.80
CA GLU A 199 -20.61 9.41 12.37
C GLU A 199 -19.16 9.51 11.88
N ALA A 200 -18.82 8.66 10.91
CA ALA A 200 -17.61 8.73 10.12
C ALA A 200 -17.83 9.64 8.92
N THR A 201 -17.02 10.68 8.79
CA THR A 201 -16.93 11.50 7.58
C THR A 201 -16.01 10.80 6.59
N VAL A 202 -16.53 10.48 5.42
CA VAL A 202 -15.81 9.85 4.32
C VAL A 202 -15.59 10.89 3.22
N THR A 203 -14.34 11.10 2.83
CA THR A 203 -13.98 11.96 1.68
C THR A 203 -13.80 11.10 0.45
N LEU A 204 -14.51 11.43 -0.63
CA LEU A 204 -14.48 10.75 -1.92
C LEU A 204 -13.76 11.64 -2.94
N ALA A 205 -12.75 11.11 -3.62
CA ALA A 205 -12.13 11.74 -4.77
C ALA A 205 -12.76 11.18 -6.05
N ILE A 206 -13.48 12.02 -6.79
CA ILE A 206 -14.18 11.68 -8.03
C ILE A 206 -13.46 12.32 -9.22
N ASP A 207 -13.29 11.58 -10.31
CA ASP A 207 -12.68 12.10 -11.54
C ASP A 207 -13.55 13.22 -12.14
N LYS A 208 -12.95 14.37 -12.50
CA LYS A 208 -13.66 15.53 -13.05
C LYS A 208 -14.39 15.26 -14.37
N ASN A 209 -14.05 14.17 -15.09
CA ASN A 209 -14.83 13.73 -16.24
C ASN A 209 -16.28 13.37 -15.88
N TYR A 210 -16.57 13.17 -14.59
CA TYR A 210 -17.91 12.93 -14.05
C TYR A 210 -18.45 14.15 -13.27
N SER A 211 -18.15 15.38 -13.68
CA SER A 211 -18.64 16.60 -12.99
C SER A 211 -20.14 16.89 -13.17
N GLN A 212 -20.91 15.97 -13.75
CA GLN A 212 -22.35 16.11 -14.02
C GLN A 212 -23.21 15.30 -13.04
N ILE A 213 -22.68 14.98 -11.87
CA ILE A 213 -23.41 14.28 -10.81
C ILE A 213 -24.34 15.28 -10.12
N PRO A 214 -25.67 15.08 -10.12
CA PRO A 214 -26.61 15.98 -9.45
C PRO A 214 -26.29 16.15 -7.96
N ASN A 215 -26.49 17.35 -7.40
CA ASN A 215 -26.20 17.63 -5.98
C ASN A 215 -27.15 16.94 -4.98
N ASP A 216 -28.28 16.42 -5.45
CA ASP A 216 -29.20 15.57 -4.69
C ASP A 216 -28.89 14.06 -4.82
N SER A 217 -27.71 13.71 -5.34
CA SER A 217 -27.26 12.32 -5.41
C SER A 217 -27.05 11.72 -4.02
N SER A 218 -27.19 10.40 -3.93
CA SER A 218 -26.97 9.65 -2.69
C SER A 218 -25.74 8.76 -2.77
N ALA A 219 -25.13 8.50 -1.61
CA ALA A 219 -23.99 7.60 -1.46
C ALA A 219 -24.34 6.43 -0.55
N ALA A 220 -24.00 5.21 -0.99
CA ALA A 220 -24.27 4.00 -0.22
C ALA A 220 -23.01 3.13 -0.11
N VAL A 221 -22.72 2.62 1.08
CA VAL A 221 -21.61 1.67 1.27
C VAL A 221 -22.08 0.26 1.00
N PHE A 222 -21.48 -0.40 0.00
CA PHE A 222 -21.79 -1.77 -0.40
C PHE A 222 -20.59 -2.69 -0.22
N THR A 223 -20.88 -3.99 -0.07
CA THR A 223 -19.87 -5.05 -0.06
C THR A 223 -19.77 -5.67 -1.46
N SER A 224 -18.56 -5.85 -1.96
CA SER A 224 -18.34 -6.50 -3.26
C SER A 224 -18.62 -8.01 -3.15
N GLY A 225 -19.74 -8.48 -3.67
CA GLY A 225 -20.12 -9.89 -3.51
C GLY A 225 -20.45 -10.26 -2.06
N LEU A 226 -20.32 -11.53 -1.69
CA LEU A 226 -20.76 -12.03 -0.37
C LEU A 226 -19.76 -11.71 0.77
N ILE A 227 -18.46 -11.63 0.48
CA ILE A 227 -17.38 -11.46 1.48
C ILE A 227 -16.29 -10.49 0.97
N GLY A 228 -16.55 -9.71 -0.07
CA GLY A 228 -15.51 -8.86 -0.65
C GLY A 228 -15.28 -7.56 0.12
N SER A 229 -14.41 -6.72 -0.44
CA SER A 229 -14.15 -5.39 0.09
C SER A 229 -15.34 -4.45 -0.08
N GLN A 230 -15.39 -3.44 0.79
CA GLN A 230 -16.41 -2.41 0.72
C GLN A 230 -16.07 -1.35 -0.34
N TYR A 231 -17.10 -0.75 -0.92
CA TYR A 231 -17.00 0.32 -1.89
C TYR A 231 -18.17 1.30 -1.70
N VAL A 232 -18.03 2.53 -2.18
CA VAL A 232 -19.11 3.52 -2.16
C VAL A 232 -19.80 3.55 -3.52
N ALA A 233 -21.11 3.38 -3.56
CA ALA A 233 -21.92 3.58 -4.75
C ALA A 233 -22.57 4.97 -4.71
N ILE A 234 -22.43 5.72 -5.80
CA ILE A 234 -23.18 6.96 -6.03
C ILE A 234 -24.40 6.63 -6.88
N GLN A 235 -25.57 7.03 -6.40
CA GLN A 235 -26.83 6.97 -7.14
C GLN A 235 -27.26 8.40 -7.48
N PRO A 236 -27.26 8.76 -8.78
CA PRO A 236 -27.64 10.09 -9.24
C PRO A 236 -29.07 10.46 -8.84
N GLY A 237 -29.25 11.70 -8.39
CA GLY A 237 -30.56 12.32 -8.19
C GLY A 237 -31.11 12.95 -9.47
N GLY A 238 -32.02 13.91 -9.31
CA GLY A 238 -32.72 14.60 -10.41
C GLY A 238 -32.52 16.11 -10.44
N SER A 239 -31.65 16.65 -9.57
CA SER A 239 -31.37 18.08 -9.50
C SER A 239 -30.76 18.61 -10.80
N PRO A 240 -31.12 19.82 -11.25
CA PRO A 240 -30.45 20.50 -12.36
C PRO A 240 -29.07 21.06 -11.97
N GLU A 241 -28.73 21.06 -10.69
CA GLU A 241 -27.44 21.51 -10.16
C GLU A 241 -26.53 20.32 -9.88
N PHE A 242 -25.22 20.49 -10.09
CA PHE A 242 -24.22 19.43 -9.95
C PHE A 242 -23.34 19.63 -8.72
N LEU A 243 -22.77 18.54 -8.20
CA LEU A 243 -21.78 18.57 -7.13
C LEU A 243 -20.49 19.26 -7.58
N GLY A 244 -19.99 20.15 -6.71
CA GLY A 244 -18.70 20.79 -6.79
C GLY A 244 -17.64 20.16 -5.87
N ASP A 245 -16.42 20.67 -5.99
CA ASP A 245 -15.31 20.32 -5.09
C ASP A 245 -15.57 20.91 -3.69
N GLY A 246 -15.51 20.06 -2.66
CA GLY A 246 -15.82 20.38 -1.28
C GLY A 246 -17.28 20.14 -0.86
N ASP A 247 -18.16 19.74 -1.78
CA ASP A 247 -19.59 19.55 -1.48
C ASP A 247 -19.84 18.34 -0.58
N GLU A 248 -21.01 18.33 0.08
CA GLU A 248 -21.47 17.24 0.93
C GLU A 248 -22.63 16.47 0.27
N LEU A 249 -22.51 15.15 0.21
CA LEU A 249 -23.55 14.21 -0.13
C LEU A 249 -24.47 14.03 1.08
N VAL A 250 -25.57 14.77 1.09
CA VAL A 250 -26.53 14.80 2.21
C VAL A 250 -27.21 13.44 2.42
N LEU A 251 -27.45 12.69 1.35
CA LEU A 251 -28.14 11.40 1.39
C LEU A 251 -27.12 10.27 1.46
N THR A 252 -26.90 9.71 2.65
CA THR A 252 -25.99 8.57 2.85
C THR A 252 -26.72 7.32 3.34
N GLN A 253 -26.22 6.16 2.92
CA GLN A 253 -26.65 4.84 3.38
C GLN A 253 -25.45 4.08 3.90
N SER A 254 -25.50 3.75 5.19
CA SER A 254 -24.45 3.02 5.89
C SER A 254 -24.37 1.56 5.45
N ALA A 255 -23.20 0.96 5.66
CA ALA A 255 -22.97 -0.44 5.35
C ALA A 255 -23.94 -1.34 6.13
N LEU A 256 -24.49 -2.34 5.46
CA LEU A 256 -25.29 -3.37 6.12
C LEU A 256 -24.36 -4.36 6.83
N GLN A 257 -24.61 -4.57 8.11
CA GLN A 257 -23.94 -5.60 8.90
C GLN A 257 -24.71 -6.91 8.71
N LEU A 258 -24.04 -7.97 8.25
CA LEU A 258 -24.68 -9.26 7.97
C LEU A 258 -25.34 -9.84 9.23
N GLU A 259 -24.71 -9.61 10.38
CA GLU A 259 -25.17 -9.96 11.71
C GLU A 259 -26.55 -9.36 12.00
N ASP A 260 -26.79 -8.11 11.61
CA ASP A 260 -28.09 -7.43 11.80
C ASP A 260 -29.17 -8.03 10.91
N LEU A 261 -28.82 -8.45 9.69
CA LEU A 261 -29.75 -9.09 8.76
C LEU A 261 -30.12 -10.50 9.24
N ILE A 262 -29.15 -11.29 9.69
CA ILE A 262 -29.38 -12.61 10.27
C ILE A 262 -30.22 -12.48 11.54
N GLY A 263 -29.89 -11.53 12.42
CA GLY A 263 -30.67 -11.27 13.62
C GLY A 263 -32.14 -10.94 13.32
N LYS A 264 -32.38 -10.01 12.39
CA LYS A 264 -33.74 -9.68 11.93
C LYS A 264 -34.47 -10.89 11.32
N PHE A 265 -33.77 -11.74 10.59
CA PHE A 265 -34.36 -12.93 9.98
C PHE A 265 -34.70 -14.01 11.03
N LEU A 266 -33.80 -14.30 11.98
CA LEU A 266 -34.03 -15.31 13.02
C LEU A 266 -35.14 -14.91 13.98
N VAL A 267 -35.23 -13.62 14.33
CA VAL A 267 -36.26 -13.08 15.22
C VAL A 267 -37.63 -13.06 14.53
N ASN A 268 -37.71 -12.67 13.26
CA ASN A 268 -38.98 -12.59 12.53
C ASN A 268 -39.40 -13.91 11.87
N GLY A 269 -38.49 -14.89 11.77
CA GLY A 269 -38.74 -16.20 11.16
C GLY A 269 -39.22 -17.29 12.14
N SER A 270 -39.30 -16.99 13.44
CA SER A 270 -39.86 -17.92 14.43
C SER A 270 -41.40 -17.84 14.40
N PRO A 271 -42.12 -18.90 13.98
CA PRO A 271 -43.58 -18.89 14.04
C PRO A 271 -43.99 -18.80 15.50
N SER A 272 -44.73 -17.74 15.85
CA SER A 272 -45.37 -17.62 17.14
C SER A 272 -46.42 -18.73 17.25
N ASP A 273 -46.07 -19.84 17.89
CA ASP A 273 -47.00 -20.92 18.24
C ASP A 273 -48.01 -20.41 19.27
N ASN A 274 -49.08 -19.78 18.79
CA ASN A 274 -50.23 -19.43 19.59
C ASN A 274 -51.24 -20.59 19.55
N LYS A 275 -50.97 -21.63 20.33
CA LYS A 275 -51.97 -22.65 20.69
C LYS A 275 -51.80 -23.04 22.15
N ASN A 276 -52.64 -22.46 23.00
CA ASN A 276 -53.14 -23.21 24.15
C ASN A 276 -54.62 -22.87 24.37
N GLY A 277 -55.48 -23.52 23.58
CA GLY A 277 -56.86 -23.73 23.95
C GLY A 277 -56.91 -24.92 24.91
N ASN A 278 -57.23 -24.67 26.18
CA ASN A 278 -57.59 -25.72 27.11
C ASN A 278 -59.02 -25.48 27.57
N ALA A 279 -59.94 -26.28 27.03
CA ALA A 279 -61.30 -26.42 27.51
C ALA A 279 -61.52 -27.89 27.89
N GLN A 280 -61.73 -28.16 29.18
CA GLN A 280 -62.65 -29.17 29.70
C GLN A 280 -62.80 -28.91 31.21
N GLY A 281 -64.05 -28.83 31.69
CA GLY A 281 -64.42 -28.16 32.94
C GLY A 281 -64.66 -29.04 34.17
N SER A 282 -65.14 -28.42 35.26
CA SER A 282 -65.98 -29.02 36.30
C SER A 282 -66.50 -27.96 37.29
N SER A 283 -67.82 -27.80 37.36
CA SER A 283 -68.67 -27.58 38.57
C SER A 283 -68.30 -26.57 39.68
N GLY A 284 -69.28 -25.69 40.00
CA GLY A 284 -69.44 -25.03 41.31
C GLY A 284 -69.61 -23.51 41.18
N GLN A 285 -70.80 -22.97 40.91
CA GLN A 285 -71.86 -22.65 41.88
C GLN A 285 -71.44 -21.63 42.96
N GLY A 286 -71.97 -20.41 42.87
CA GLY A 286 -72.26 -19.58 44.05
C GLY A 286 -71.74 -18.13 44.05
N GLY A 287 -72.67 -17.17 44.00
CA GLY A 287 -72.60 -15.94 44.81
C GLY A 287 -72.32 -14.61 44.10
N ALA A 288 -73.35 -13.76 43.97
CA ALA A 288 -73.48 -12.39 44.51
C ALA A 288 -72.19 -11.51 44.57
N GLN A 289 -72.10 -10.22 44.21
CA GLN A 289 -73.00 -9.04 44.18
C GLN A 289 -72.06 -7.86 43.76
N PRO A 290 -72.55 -6.72 43.22
CA PRO A 290 -71.72 -5.78 42.46
C PRO A 290 -71.15 -4.60 43.27
N ASP A 291 -70.52 -3.67 42.52
CA ASP A 291 -70.20 -2.27 42.82
C ASP A 291 -68.83 -1.96 43.45
N ASN A 292 -68.00 -1.20 42.71
CA ASN A 292 -68.04 0.25 42.93
C ASN A 292 -67.40 1.06 41.80
N ALA A 293 -68.10 2.12 41.43
CA ALA A 293 -67.68 3.16 40.52
C ALA A 293 -66.83 4.22 41.23
N GLY A 294 -65.90 4.81 40.48
CA GLY A 294 -65.54 6.22 40.59
C GLY A 294 -64.51 6.62 41.65
N LYS A 295 -63.44 7.28 41.20
CA LYS A 295 -63.32 8.74 41.28
C LYS A 295 -61.96 9.20 40.75
N LYS A 296 -62.07 10.17 39.82
CA LYS A 296 -61.23 11.35 39.60
C LYS A 296 -59.72 11.20 39.50
#